data_AF-A0A7W7PLZ8-F1
#
_entry.id   AF-A0A7W7PLZ8-F1
#
_cell.length_a   1.000
_cell.length_b   1.000
_cell.length_c   1.000
_cell.angle_alpha   90.00
_cell.angle_beta   90.00
_cell.angle_gamma   90.00
#
_symmetry.space_group_name_H-M   'P 1'
#
loop_
_entity.id
_entity.type
_entity.pdbx_description
1 polymer ?
#
loop_
_entity_poly.entity_id
_entity_poly.type
_entity_poly.pdbx_seq_one_letter_code
_entity_poly.pdbx_strand_id
1 'polypeptide(L)'
;MMTEAGLPVAVGLTAKINPLVLSLMGGAAVAHGATALWDVTLATREREVRPVEQHIHSFLEVLPLTAAAFTACLHWEAVRDGLRGGKGATDDWRIFPKERLLPTGYLASVAAAVGLFVALPYSEEMLRCLRARRRKSLAGGGEAL
;
A
#
# COMPACT_ATOMS: atom_id res chain seq x y z
N MET A 1 -0.10 5.98 1.46
CA MET A 1 -1.27 5.08 1.30
C MET A 1 -1.11 4.06 0.16
N MET A 2 -1.23 4.42 -1.12
CA MET A 2 -1.30 3.41 -2.20
C MET A 2 -0.07 2.50 -2.31
N THR A 3 1.13 3.06 -2.22
CA THR A 3 2.37 2.26 -2.24
C THR A 3 2.51 1.40 -0.99
N GLU A 4 2.05 1.88 0.17
CA GLU A 4 2.09 1.13 1.44
C GLU A 4 1.20 -0.13 1.38
N ALA A 5 0.11 -0.13 0.62
CA ALA A 5 -0.69 -1.33 0.39
C ALA A 5 -0.19 -2.15 -0.82
N GLY A 6 0.12 -1.48 -1.93
CA GLY A 6 0.45 -2.13 -3.20
C GLY A 6 1.80 -2.87 -3.20
N LEU A 7 2.83 -2.31 -2.55
CA LEU A 7 4.14 -2.95 -2.48
C LEU A 7 4.11 -4.27 -1.69
N PRO A 8 3.55 -4.33 -0.47
CA PRO A 8 3.36 -5.61 0.25
C PRO A 8 2.59 -6.65 -0.56
N VAL A 9 1.52 -6.25 -1.26
CA VAL A 9 0.74 -7.17 -2.10
C VAL A 9 1.59 -7.70 -3.26
N ALA A 10 2.29 -6.83 -3.98
CA ALA A 10 3.16 -7.25 -5.09
C ALA A 10 4.25 -8.22 -4.60
N VAL A 11 4.95 -7.86 -3.52
CA VAL A 11 5.98 -8.72 -2.92
C VAL A 11 5.38 -10.04 -2.44
N GLY A 12 4.23 -10.02 -1.75
CA GLY A 12 3.56 -11.22 -1.27
C GLY A 12 3.05 -12.13 -2.40
N LEU A 13 2.77 -11.60 -3.58
CA LEU A 13 2.38 -12.38 -4.76
C LEU A 13 3.59 -12.99 -5.49
N THR A 14 4.73 -12.29 -5.55
CA THR A 14 5.88 -12.69 -6.38
C THR A 14 7.03 -13.33 -5.60
N ALA A 15 7.22 -12.96 -4.33
CA ALA A 15 8.34 -13.40 -3.51
C ALA A 15 7.95 -14.54 -2.55
N LYS A 16 8.94 -15.36 -2.19
CA LYS A 16 8.85 -16.33 -1.10
C LYS A 16 8.60 -15.58 0.21
N ILE A 17 7.61 -16.02 0.98
CA ILE A 17 7.33 -15.43 2.29
C ILE A 17 8.40 -15.90 3.28
N ASN A 18 9.15 -14.94 3.80
CA ASN A 18 10.23 -15.14 4.76
C ASN A 18 10.19 -13.99 5.80
N PRO A 19 11.07 -13.98 6.83
CA PRO A 19 11.10 -12.94 7.83
C PRO A 19 11.18 -11.51 7.26
N LEU A 20 11.99 -11.28 6.23
CA LEU A 20 12.07 -9.97 5.56
C LEU A 20 10.74 -9.54 4.93
N VAL A 21 10.10 -10.41 4.17
CA VAL A 21 8.81 -10.10 3.53
C VAL A 21 7.73 -9.83 4.58
N LEU A 22 7.64 -10.66 5.63
CA LEU A 22 6.71 -10.44 6.72
C LEU A 22 6.97 -9.12 7.47
N SER A 23 8.24 -8.77 7.69
CA SER A 23 8.62 -7.49 8.29
C SER A 23 8.22 -6.31 7.41
N LEU A 24 8.41 -6.42 6.09
CA LEU A 24 7.98 -5.42 5.12
C LEU A 24 6.45 -5.27 5.14
N MET A 25 5.69 -6.38 5.13
CA MET A 25 4.22 -6.34 5.18
C MET A 25 3.73 -5.71 6.49
N GLY A 26 4.30 -6.09 7.64
CA GLY A 26 3.93 -5.53 8.94
C GLY A 26 4.28 -4.04 9.05
N GLY A 27 5.49 -3.65 8.67
CA GLY A 27 5.92 -2.26 8.68
C GLY A 27 5.07 -1.38 7.75
N ALA A 28 4.73 -1.89 6.57
CA ALA A 28 3.86 -1.19 5.63
C ALA A 28 2.41 -1.10 6.14
N ALA A 29 1.89 -2.13 6.83
CA ALA A 29 0.57 -2.05 7.46
C ALA A 29 0.50 -0.99 8.57
N VAL A 30 1.56 -0.86 9.38
CA VAL A 30 1.66 0.22 10.40
C VAL A 30 1.74 1.59 9.73
N ALA A 31 2.59 1.75 8.70
CA ALA A 31 2.69 2.99 7.95
C ALA A 31 1.35 3.38 7.30
N HIS A 32 0.66 2.40 6.71
CA HIS A 32 -0.67 2.58 6.14
C HIS A 32 -1.70 3.01 7.17
N GLY A 33 -1.72 2.39 8.35
CA GLY A 33 -2.61 2.81 9.44
C GLY A 33 -2.36 4.25 9.88
N ALA A 34 -1.08 4.66 9.98
CA ALA A 34 -0.72 6.03 10.32
C ALA A 34 -1.16 7.03 9.24
N THR A 35 -0.97 6.70 7.95
CA THR A 35 -1.40 7.57 6.86
C THR A 35 -2.92 7.59 6.68
N ALA A 36 -3.63 6.50 7.01
CA ALA A 36 -5.10 6.43 7.01
C ALA A 36 -5.67 7.38 8.08
N LEU A 37 -5.11 7.32 9.29
CA LEU A 37 -5.49 8.21 10.38
C LEU A 37 -5.24 9.68 10.01
N TRP A 38 -4.11 9.97 9.36
CA TRP A 38 -3.82 11.31 8.87
C TRP A 38 -4.85 11.77 7.81
N ASP A 39 -5.16 10.91 6.84
CA ASP A 39 -6.08 11.20 5.75
C ASP A 39 -7.50 11.53 6.27
N VAL A 40 -8.04 10.69 7.16
CA VAL A 40 -9.38 10.94 7.74
C VAL A 40 -9.40 12.16 8.65
N THR A 41 -8.31 12.42 9.39
CA THR A 41 -8.18 13.61 10.25
C THR A 41 -8.21 14.89 9.41
N LEU A 42 -7.55 14.89 8.25
CA LEU A 42 -7.57 16.02 7.33
C LEU A 42 -8.95 16.16 6.65
N ALA A 43 -9.48 15.07 6.10
CA ALA A 43 -10.74 15.08 5.36
C ALA A 43 -11.91 15.59 6.21
N THR A 44 -12.01 15.14 7.46
CA THR A 44 -13.08 15.53 8.38
C THR A 44 -13.00 16.99 8.85
N ARG A 45 -11.82 17.62 8.75
CA ARG A 45 -11.64 19.06 9.03
C ARG A 45 -12.03 19.93 7.84
N GLU A 46 -11.75 19.46 6.63
CA GLU A 46 -11.88 20.27 5.41
C GLU A 46 -13.22 20.08 4.69
N ARG A 47 -13.93 18.96 4.92
CA ARG A 47 -15.21 18.68 4.27
C ARG A 47 -16.09 17.70 5.05
N GLU A 48 -17.35 17.60 4.63
CA GLU A 48 -18.23 16.51 5.04
C GLU A 48 -17.74 15.16 4.46
N VAL A 49 -17.62 14.15 5.31
CA VAL A 49 -17.34 12.76 4.93
C VAL A 49 -18.62 11.95 5.09
N ARG A 50 -19.15 11.44 3.97
CA ARG A 50 -20.42 10.71 3.97
C ARG A 50 -20.24 9.31 4.59
N PRO A 51 -21.30 8.71 5.16
CA PRO A 51 -21.22 7.37 5.76
C PRO A 51 -20.68 6.30 4.81
N VAL A 52 -21.03 6.36 3.53
CA VAL A 52 -20.54 5.38 2.53
C VAL A 52 -19.03 5.52 2.29
N GLU A 53 -18.52 6.75 2.31
CA GLU A 53 -17.09 7.02 2.14
C GLU A 53 -16.32 6.49 3.35
N GLN A 54 -16.85 6.72 4.55
CA GLN A 54 -16.26 6.19 5.78
C GLN A 54 -16.29 4.66 5.81
N HIS A 55 -17.39 4.04 5.36
CA HIS A 55 -17.49 2.58 5.30
C HIS A 55 -16.44 1.97 4.37
N ILE A 56 -16.26 2.55 3.17
CA ILE A 56 -15.21 2.14 2.23
C ILE A 56 -13.82 2.37 2.83
N HIS A 57 -13.59 3.52 3.46
CA HIS A 57 -12.31 3.85 4.09
C HIS A 57 -11.96 2.84 5.18
N SER A 58 -12.91 2.46 6.04
CA SER A 58 -12.67 1.47 7.10
C SER A 58 -12.22 0.10 6.55
N PHE A 59 -12.72 -0.32 5.37
CA PHE A 59 -12.19 -1.51 4.71
C PHE A 59 -10.76 -1.30 4.21
N LEU A 60 -10.51 -0.17 3.53
CA LEU A 60 -9.18 0.15 3.02
C LEU A 60 -8.15 0.28 4.14
N GLU A 61 -8.56 0.70 5.32
CA GLU A 61 -7.73 0.79 6.53
C GLU A 61 -7.39 -0.60 7.09
N VAL A 62 -8.38 -1.48 7.26
CA VAL A 62 -8.17 -2.76 7.96
C VAL A 62 -7.52 -3.83 7.07
N LEU A 63 -7.76 -3.80 5.75
CA LEU A 63 -7.32 -4.86 4.83
C LEU A 63 -5.80 -5.10 4.82
N PRO A 64 -4.91 -4.08 4.81
CA PRO A 64 -3.46 -4.32 4.88
C PRO A 64 -3.02 -5.02 6.17
N LEU A 65 -3.62 -4.65 7.31
CA LEU A 65 -3.36 -5.30 8.58
C LEU A 65 -3.86 -6.75 8.57
N THR A 66 -5.07 -6.99 8.06
CA THR A 66 -5.63 -8.35 7.92
C THR A 66 -4.78 -9.22 7.00
N ALA A 67 -4.32 -8.69 5.87
CA ALA A 67 -3.46 -9.41 4.94
C ALA A 67 -2.11 -9.77 5.58
N ALA A 68 -1.49 -8.84 6.29
CA ALA A 68 -0.25 -9.11 7.02
C ALA A 68 -0.46 -10.16 8.12
N ALA A 69 -1.53 -10.05 8.91
CA ALA A 69 -1.85 -10.97 9.99
C ALA A 69 -2.10 -12.40 9.47
N PHE A 70 -2.94 -12.55 8.43
CA PHE A 70 -3.21 -13.86 7.83
C PHE A 70 -1.95 -14.46 7.20
N THR A 71 -1.13 -13.65 6.53
CA THR A 71 0.14 -14.14 5.97
C THR A 71 1.10 -14.59 7.07
N ALA A 72 1.17 -13.87 8.18
CA ALA A 72 1.97 -14.26 9.35
C ALA A 72 1.47 -15.58 9.97
N CYS A 73 0.14 -15.77 10.08
CA CYS A 73 -0.44 -17.03 10.56
C CYS A 73 -0.15 -18.21 9.61
N LEU A 74 -0.25 -17.98 8.29
CA LEU A 74 0.02 -19.01 7.27
C LEU A 74 1.50 -19.36 7.15
N HIS A 75 2.39 -18.46 7.59
CA HIS A 75 3.85 -18.61 7.51
C HIS A 75 4.49 -18.48 8.90
N TRP A 76 3.95 -19.22 9.87
CA TRP A 76 4.38 -19.13 11.26
C TRP A 76 5.87 -19.45 11.46
N GLU A 77 6.42 -20.37 10.67
CA GLU A 77 7.86 -20.68 10.71
C GLU A 77 8.70 -19.43 10.42
N ALA A 78 8.32 -18.66 9.39
CA ALA A 78 9.01 -17.41 9.06
C ALA A 78 8.85 -16.35 10.15
N VAL A 79 7.71 -16.29 10.85
CA VAL A 79 7.57 -15.43 12.05
C VAL A 79 8.54 -15.86 13.13
N ARG A 80 8.57 -17.16 13.45
CA ARG A 80 9.44 -17.72 14.50
C ARG A 80 10.93 -17.50 14.19
N ASP A 81 11.33 -17.65 12.94
CA ASP A 81 12.71 -17.50 12.51
C ASP A 81 13.13 -16.02 12.56
N GLY A 82 12.24 -15.10 12.17
CA GLY A 82 12.44 -13.66 12.34
C GLY A 82 12.62 -13.25 13.81
N LEU A 83 11.78 -13.76 14.71
CA LEU A 83 11.86 -13.49 16.16
C LEU A 83 13.16 -14.02 16.80
N ARG A 84 13.78 -15.05 16.21
CA ARG A 84 15.07 -15.60 16.66
C ARG A 84 16.28 -14.91 16.01
N GLY A 85 16.06 -13.84 15.26
CA GLY A 85 17.10 -13.06 14.58
C GLY A 85 17.57 -13.64 13.26
N GLY A 86 16.79 -14.55 12.63
CA GLY A 86 17.08 -15.11 11.29
C GLY A 86 18.39 -15.89 11.22
N LYS A 87 18.65 -16.75 12.21
CA LYS A 87 19.87 -17.56 12.30
C LYS A 87 19.70 -18.98 11.71
N GLY A 88 18.56 -19.28 11.11
CA GLY A 88 18.15 -20.64 10.73
C GLY A 88 18.41 -21.00 9.26
N ALA A 89 18.28 -20.06 8.33
CA ALA A 89 18.47 -20.30 6.90
C ALA A 89 19.11 -19.09 6.18
N THR A 90 19.85 -19.36 5.10
CA THR A 90 20.49 -18.32 4.24
C THR A 90 19.50 -17.32 3.62
N ASP A 91 18.21 -17.65 3.72
CA ASP A 91 17.16 -16.99 2.96
C ASP A 91 16.36 -15.97 3.78
N ASP A 92 16.58 -15.88 5.10
CA ASP A 92 15.70 -15.18 6.04
C ASP A 92 15.58 -13.67 5.76
N TRP A 93 16.67 -13.06 5.29
CA TRP A 93 16.81 -11.61 5.11
C TRP A 93 17.09 -11.19 3.66
N ARG A 94 16.64 -11.97 2.69
CA ARG A 94 16.83 -11.69 1.26
C ARG A 94 15.53 -11.92 0.48
N ILE A 95 15.34 -11.25 -0.64
CA ILE A 95 14.16 -11.46 -1.49
C ILE A 95 14.46 -12.61 -2.45
N PHE A 96 13.61 -13.65 -2.42
CA PHE A 96 13.63 -14.75 -3.38
C PHE A 96 12.29 -14.83 -4.11
N PRO A 97 12.27 -15.21 -5.39
CA PRO A 97 11.03 -15.51 -6.09
C PRO A 97 10.32 -16.71 -5.44
N LYS A 98 8.99 -16.80 -5.60
CA LYS A 98 8.26 -18.01 -5.19
C LYS A 98 8.73 -19.22 -5.98
N GLU A 99 8.80 -20.37 -5.30
CA GLU A 99 9.12 -21.66 -5.92
C GLU A 99 8.11 -22.03 -7.01
N ARG A 100 6.82 -21.78 -6.75
CA ARG A 100 5.75 -21.89 -7.73
C ARG A 100 5.19 -20.51 -8.05
N LEU A 101 5.67 -19.93 -9.15
CA LEU A 101 5.18 -18.65 -9.64
C LEU A 101 3.69 -18.75 -10.02
N LEU A 102 2.96 -17.68 -9.76
CA LEU A 102 1.61 -17.53 -10.27
C LEU A 102 1.65 -17.42 -11.81
N PRO A 103 0.61 -17.92 -12.51
CA PRO A 103 0.53 -17.77 -13.96
C PRO A 103 0.69 -16.30 -14.37
N THR A 104 1.54 -16.02 -15.35
CA THR A 104 1.81 -14.64 -15.80
C THR A 104 0.55 -13.91 -16.23
N GLY A 105 -0.41 -14.61 -16.87
CA GLY A 105 -1.70 -14.04 -17.25
C GLY A 105 -2.51 -13.54 -16.05
N TYR A 106 -2.47 -14.26 -14.92
CA TYR A 106 -3.12 -13.84 -13.68
C TYR A 106 -2.49 -12.55 -13.13
N LEU A 107 -1.16 -12.53 -13.01
CA LEU A 107 -0.43 -11.35 -12.53
C LEU A 107 -0.64 -10.14 -13.45
N ALA A 108 -0.61 -10.35 -14.77
CA ALA A 108 -0.87 -9.32 -15.77
C ALA A 108 -2.29 -8.78 -15.67
N SER A 109 -3.30 -9.64 -15.46
CA SER A 109 -4.69 -9.20 -15.29
C SER A 109 -4.88 -8.35 -14.03
N VAL A 110 -4.26 -8.74 -12.91
CA VAL A 110 -4.30 -7.98 -11.66
C VAL A 110 -3.59 -6.64 -11.84
N ALA A 111 -2.40 -6.64 -12.43
CA ALA A 111 -1.64 -5.42 -12.70
C ALA A 111 -2.39 -4.47 -13.65
N ALA A 112 -3.03 -5.01 -14.69
CA ALA A 112 -3.86 -4.22 -15.61
C ALA A 112 -5.08 -3.61 -14.90
N ALA A 113 -5.78 -4.39 -14.07
CA ALA A 113 -6.92 -3.89 -13.29
C ALA A 113 -6.50 -2.79 -12.30
N VAL A 114 -5.41 -2.99 -11.55
CA VAL A 114 -4.85 -1.96 -10.66
C VAL A 114 -4.42 -0.73 -11.46
N GLY A 115 -3.75 -0.92 -12.60
CA GLY A 115 -3.35 0.16 -13.48
C GLY A 115 -4.54 1.00 -13.96
N LEU A 116 -5.57 0.34 -14.48
CA LEU A 116 -6.74 0.98 -15.09
C LEU A 116 -7.68 1.63 -14.06
N PHE A 117 -7.98 0.92 -12.97
CA PHE A 117 -9.02 1.34 -12.02
C PHE A 117 -8.48 2.05 -10.77
N VAL A 118 -7.17 2.03 -10.53
CA VAL A 118 -6.56 2.69 -9.37
C VAL A 118 -5.49 3.68 -9.82
N ALA A 119 -4.39 3.21 -10.41
CA ALA A 119 -3.24 4.07 -10.67
C ALA A 119 -3.56 5.20 -11.66
N LEU A 120 -4.27 4.88 -12.75
CA LEU A 120 -4.65 5.84 -13.78
C LEU A 120 -5.55 6.97 -13.24
N PRO A 121 -6.73 6.72 -12.65
CA PRO A 121 -7.61 7.79 -12.18
C PRO A 121 -6.98 8.62 -11.06
N TYR A 122 -6.26 8.00 -10.12
CA TYR A 122 -5.57 8.77 -9.06
C TYR A 122 -4.45 9.65 -9.61
N SER A 123 -3.70 9.17 -10.60
CA SER A 123 -2.64 9.96 -11.24
C SER A 123 -3.23 11.12 -12.05
N GLU A 124 -4.35 10.90 -12.74
CA GLU A 124 -5.08 11.92 -13.49
C GLU A 124 -5.51 13.08 -12.57
N GLU A 125 -6.17 12.75 -11.46
CA GLU A 125 -6.64 13.75 -10.49
C GLU A 125 -5.48 14.48 -9.82
N MET A 126 -4.40 13.77 -9.45
CA MET A 126 -3.18 14.37 -8.92
C MET A 126 -2.59 15.40 -9.89
N LEU A 127 -2.48 15.04 -11.18
CA LEU A 127 -1.98 15.95 -12.21
C LEU A 127 -2.89 17.16 -12.41
N ARG A 128 -4.22 16.98 -12.39
CA ARG A 128 -5.19 18.09 -12.45
C ARG A 128 -5.04 19.04 -11.27
N CYS A 129 -4.91 18.51 -10.05
CA CYS A 129 -4.68 19.30 -8.83
C CYS A 129 -3.36 20.09 -8.91
N LEU A 130 -2.27 19.44 -9.34
CA LEU A 130 -0.97 20.10 -9.51
C LEU A 130 -1.02 21.22 -10.57
N ARG A 131 -1.70 20.98 -11.70
CA ARG A 131 -1.90 22.00 -12.74
C ARG A 131 -2.74 23.17 -12.24
N ALA A 132 -3.82 22.90 -11.50
CA ALA A 132 -4.66 23.94 -10.90
C ALA A 132 -3.87 24.80 -9.89
N ARG A 133 -3.06 24.18 -9.03
CA ARG A 133 -2.20 24.87 -8.06
C ARG A 133 -1.18 25.78 -8.76
N ARG A 134 -0.53 25.30 -9.82
CA ARG A 134 0.40 26.14 -10.61
C ARG A 134 -0.28 27.36 -11.22
N ARG A 135 -1.49 27.20 -11.78
CA ARG A 135 -2.26 28.32 -12.34
C ARG A 135 -2.62 29.37 -11.29
N LYS A 136 -3.08 28.95 -10.10
CA LYS A 136 -3.34 29.89 -8.99
C LYS A 136 -2.08 30.65 -8.56
N SER A 137 -0.93 29.96 -8.47
CA SER A 137 0.34 30.61 -8.11
C SER A 137 0.79 31.66 -9.13
N LEU A 138 0.57 31.41 -10.42
CA LEU A 138 0.91 32.37 -11.49
C LEU A 138 -0.04 33.56 -11.52
N ALA A 139 -1.33 33.35 -11.26
CA ALA A 139 -2.32 34.42 -11.19
C ALA A 139 -2.13 35.30 -9.94
N GLY A 140 -1.87 34.68 -8.77
CA GLY A 140 -1.61 35.41 -7.52
C GLY A 140 -0.26 36.13 -7.46
N GLY A 141 0.70 35.75 -8.31
CA GLY A 141 1.95 36.49 -8.50
C GLY A 141 1.81 37.74 -9.39
N GLY A 142 0.68 37.91 -10.07
CA GLY A 142 0.38 39.07 -10.92
C GLY A 142 -0.32 40.22 -10.20
N GLU A 143 -0.87 40.01 -9.00
CA GLU A 143 -1.48 41.07 -8.19
C GLU A 143 -0.50 41.72 -7.18
N ALA A 144 0.76 41.30 -7.17
CA ALA A 144 1.82 41.80 -6.27
C ALA A 144 2.82 42.76 -6.96
N LEU A 145 2.49 43.29 -8.15
CA LEU A 145 3.23 44.31 -8.89
C LEU A 145 2.30 45.48 -9.24
#